data_AF-A0A941P770-F1
#
_entry.id   AF-A0A941P770-F1
#
_cell.length_a   1.000
_cell.length_b   1.000
_cell.length_c   1.000
_cell.angle_alpha   90.00
_cell.angle_beta   90.00
_cell.angle_gamma   90.00
#
_symmetry.space_group_name_H-M   'P 1'
#
loop_
_entity.id
_entity.type
_entity.pdbx_description
1 polymer ?
#
loop_
_entity_poly.entity_id
_entity_poly.type
_entity_poly.pdbx_seq_one_letter_code
_entity_poly.pdbx_strand_id
1 'polypeptide(L)'
;PSLAIAQGQAVPGRDPQEVVAAHVRRLEALRRAGIVERVAEGLWKVPDDLPEHGRRYDAQRLGGVAVELKSYLPIERQARVIGATWLDQQLIGGGKGLGDLGFGAEAKQTMQQRADFLAEQGLAERRGQRVVLARNLLGTLRNRELAQAGKDIAADTGLEHRPVADGQRVAGIYRRSVMLASGRYAMLNDGMGFSLVPWKPVIEQRLGQQIAATVHGGTASWEVGRRLGVSLG
;
A
#
# COMPACT_ATOMS: atom_id res chain seq x y z
N PRO A 1 -7.82 -34.90 4.02
CA PRO A 1 -6.56 -34.13 4.05
C PRO A 1 -6.11 -33.81 2.62
N SER A 2 -6.41 -32.60 2.15
CA SER A 2 -5.95 -32.14 0.83
C SER A 2 -4.47 -31.76 0.95
N LEU A 3 -3.59 -32.47 0.25
CA LEU A 3 -2.18 -32.13 0.12
C LEU A 3 -2.03 -31.05 -0.95
N ALA A 4 -1.82 -29.80 -0.55
CA ALA A 4 -1.45 -28.74 -1.47
C ALA A 4 0.09 -28.75 -1.66
N ILE A 5 0.55 -29.01 -2.88
CA ILE A 5 1.97 -28.87 -3.24
C ILE A 5 2.18 -27.44 -3.75
N ALA A 6 2.75 -26.58 -2.90
CA ALA A 6 3.17 -25.24 -3.32
C ALA A 6 4.61 -25.29 -3.84
N GLN A 7 4.81 -25.08 -5.14
CA GLN A 7 6.14 -24.90 -5.73
C GLN A 7 6.54 -23.43 -5.60
N GLY A 8 7.62 -23.16 -4.87
CA GLY A 8 8.18 -21.81 -4.75
C GLY A 8 8.72 -21.34 -6.10
N GLN A 9 8.22 -20.20 -6.59
CA GLN A 9 8.74 -19.59 -7.81
C GLN A 9 10.13 -18.99 -7.53
N ALA A 10 11.13 -19.41 -8.32
CA ALA A 10 12.46 -18.80 -8.29
C ALA A 10 12.36 -17.34 -8.76
N VAL A 11 12.83 -16.40 -7.93
CA VAL A 11 12.95 -14.99 -8.31
C VAL A 11 14.20 -14.83 -9.18
N PRO A 12 14.12 -14.22 -10.38
CA PRO A 12 15.30 -14.03 -11.23
C PRO A 12 16.41 -13.26 -10.49
N GLY A 13 17.62 -13.81 -10.47
CA GLY A 13 18.80 -13.19 -9.85
C GLY A 13 19.11 -13.57 -8.40
N ARG A 14 18.34 -14.48 -7.78
CA ARG A 14 18.70 -15.10 -6.48
C ARG A 14 19.09 -16.56 -6.65
N ASP A 15 20.07 -17.02 -5.88
CA ASP A 15 20.45 -18.43 -5.84
C ASP A 15 19.27 -19.28 -5.32
N PRO A 16 18.75 -20.24 -6.13
CA PRO A 16 17.68 -21.14 -5.71
C PRO A 16 17.98 -21.87 -4.38
N GLN A 17 19.24 -22.22 -4.11
CA GLN A 17 19.62 -22.90 -2.88
C GLN A 17 19.48 -22.01 -1.65
N GLU A 18 19.84 -20.73 -1.76
CA GLU A 18 19.64 -19.75 -0.68
C GLU A 18 18.15 -19.53 -0.38
N VAL A 19 17.33 -19.47 -1.41
CA VAL A 19 15.87 -19.34 -1.27
C VAL A 19 15.30 -20.55 -0.53
N VAL A 20 15.66 -21.76 -0.93
CA VAL A 20 15.23 -22.99 -0.24
C VAL A 20 15.73 -23.01 1.21
N ALA A 21 17.00 -22.69 1.45
CA ALA A 21 17.56 -22.64 2.79
C ALA A 21 16.85 -21.61 3.69
N ALA A 22 16.47 -20.45 3.16
CA ALA A 22 15.69 -19.46 3.89
C ALA A 22 14.29 -19.96 4.26
N HIS A 23 13.62 -20.64 3.33
CA HIS A 23 12.31 -21.23 3.58
C HIS A 23 12.39 -22.37 4.62
N VAL A 24 13.40 -23.23 4.54
CA VAL A 24 13.64 -24.29 5.53
C VAL A 24 13.90 -23.70 6.91
N ARG A 25 14.75 -22.66 7.03
CA ARG A 25 14.98 -21.96 8.31
C ARG A 25 13.69 -21.39 8.89
N ARG A 26 12.83 -20.81 8.05
CA ARG A 26 11.54 -20.27 8.48
C ARG A 26 10.58 -21.37 8.94
N LEU A 27 10.49 -22.48 8.22
CA LEU A 27 9.65 -23.62 8.60
C LEU A 27 10.14 -24.29 9.88
N GLU A 28 11.45 -24.45 10.07
CA GLU A 28 12.01 -24.94 11.35
C GLU A 28 11.72 -23.99 12.52
N ALA A 29 11.74 -22.67 12.30
CA ALA A 29 11.35 -21.71 13.32
C ALA A 29 9.86 -21.82 13.70
N LEU A 30 8.98 -22.00 12.71
CA LEU A 30 7.54 -22.23 12.92
C LEU A 30 7.27 -23.60 13.57
N ARG A 31 8.10 -24.61 13.28
CA ARG A 31 8.02 -25.94 13.90
C ARG A 31 8.36 -25.89 15.39
N ARG A 32 9.41 -25.16 15.75
CA ARG A 32 9.77 -24.91 17.15
C ARG A 32 8.66 -24.17 17.91
N ALA A 33 7.86 -23.38 17.20
CA ALA A 33 6.68 -22.70 17.72
C ALA A 33 5.41 -23.58 17.77
N GLY A 34 5.47 -24.82 17.29
CA GLY A 34 4.33 -25.73 17.22
C GLY A 34 3.29 -25.36 16.15
N ILE A 35 3.63 -24.53 15.16
CA ILE A 35 2.70 -24.04 14.13
C ILE A 35 2.69 -24.92 12.89
N VAL A 36 3.83 -25.51 12.53
CA VAL A 36 3.96 -26.44 11.40
C VAL A 36 4.61 -27.74 11.88
N GLU A 37 4.34 -28.83 11.17
CA GLU A 37 4.92 -30.14 11.47
C GLU A 37 5.85 -30.56 10.33
N ARG A 38 7.05 -31.06 10.67
CA ARG A 38 7.93 -31.70 9.70
C ARG A 38 7.52 -33.16 9.57
N VAL A 39 7.09 -33.56 8.38
CA VAL A 39 6.64 -34.93 8.10
C VAL A 39 7.80 -35.79 7.63
N ALA A 40 8.66 -35.23 6.78
CA ALA A 40 9.90 -35.85 6.31
C ALA A 40 10.92 -34.77 5.91
N GLU A 41 12.08 -35.17 5.39
CA GLU A 41 13.01 -34.21 4.80
C GLU A 41 12.36 -33.49 3.59
N GLY A 42 12.39 -32.16 3.60
CA GLY A 42 11.74 -31.33 2.58
C GLY A 42 10.20 -31.31 2.61
N LEU A 43 9.55 -32.18 3.40
CA LEU A 43 8.09 -32.29 3.46
C LEU A 43 7.53 -31.73 4.78
N TRP A 44 6.65 -30.75 4.65
CA TRP A 44 6.06 -30.01 5.75
C TRP A 44 4.54 -30.04 5.69
N LYS A 45 3.91 -30.21 6.84
CA LYS A 45 2.47 -30.03 7.02
C LYS A 45 2.25 -28.63 7.56
N VAL A 46 1.62 -27.81 6.73
CA VAL A 46 1.33 -26.41 6.99
C VAL A 46 -0.19 -26.27 7.15
N PRO A 47 -0.69 -25.69 8.26
CA PRO A 47 -2.12 -25.53 8.45
C PRO A 47 -2.68 -24.42 7.55
N ASP A 48 -3.96 -24.54 7.18
CA ASP A 48 -4.63 -23.60 6.26
C ASP A 48 -4.78 -22.20 6.87
N ASP A 49 -4.78 -22.09 8.20
CA ASP A 49 -4.83 -20.86 8.99
C ASP A 49 -3.46 -20.36 9.45
N LEU A 50 -2.38 -20.79 8.77
CA LEU A 50 -1.01 -20.34 9.02
C LEU A 50 -0.88 -18.82 9.22
N PRO A 51 -1.55 -17.93 8.44
CA PRO A 51 -1.44 -16.48 8.64
C PRO A 51 -1.98 -16.01 10.00
N GLU A 52 -2.98 -16.68 10.57
CA GLU A 52 -3.53 -16.35 11.89
C GLU A 52 -2.61 -16.85 13.01
N HIS A 53 -2.13 -18.08 12.90
CA HIS A 53 -1.17 -18.66 13.84
C HIS A 53 0.15 -17.89 13.85
N GLY A 54 0.65 -17.52 12.67
CA GLY A 54 1.85 -16.68 12.51
C GLY A 54 1.68 -15.31 13.18
N ARG A 55 0.55 -14.62 12.96
CA ARG A 55 0.26 -13.33 13.61
C ARG A 55 0.22 -13.44 15.14
N ARG A 56 -0.43 -14.47 15.68
CA ARG A 56 -0.48 -14.70 17.14
C ARG A 56 0.92 -14.96 17.71
N TYR A 57 1.71 -15.78 17.04
CA TYR A 57 3.08 -16.09 17.43
C TYR A 57 4.01 -14.87 17.35
N ASP A 58 3.93 -14.10 16.27
CA ASP A 58 4.72 -12.88 16.10
C ASP A 58 4.32 -11.83 17.16
N ALA A 59 3.02 -11.68 17.47
CA ALA A 59 2.54 -10.77 18.51
C ALA A 59 3.08 -11.13 19.91
N GLN A 60 3.12 -12.43 20.24
CA GLN A 60 3.67 -12.92 21.51
C GLN A 60 5.19 -12.77 21.58
N ARG A 61 5.90 -13.03 20.47
CA ARG A 61 7.36 -13.07 20.42
C ARG A 61 7.99 -11.68 20.28
N LEU A 62 7.34 -10.75 19.58
CA LEU A 62 7.81 -9.39 19.41
C LEU A 62 7.41 -8.48 20.59
N GLY A 63 6.81 -9.01 21.66
CA GLY A 63 6.42 -8.21 22.83
C GLY A 63 5.39 -7.13 22.51
N GLY A 64 4.50 -7.37 21.53
CA GLY A 64 3.50 -6.39 21.12
C GLY A 64 3.99 -5.28 20.18
N VAL A 65 5.09 -5.48 19.44
CA VAL A 65 5.44 -4.57 18.33
C VAL A 65 4.28 -4.50 17.33
N ALA A 66 3.66 -3.33 17.23
CA ALA A 66 2.64 -3.05 16.24
C ALA A 66 3.29 -2.94 14.85
N VAL A 67 2.98 -3.90 13.98
CA VAL A 67 3.37 -3.83 12.57
C VAL A 67 2.31 -3.03 11.82
N GLU A 68 2.69 -1.88 11.29
CA GLU A 68 1.83 -1.03 10.48
C GLU A 68 2.29 -1.07 9.02
N LEU A 69 1.37 -1.40 8.11
CA LEU A 69 1.65 -1.34 6.68
C LEU A 69 1.62 0.10 6.19
N LYS A 70 2.81 0.66 5.89
CA LYS A 70 2.95 2.04 5.40
C LYS A 70 2.67 2.20 3.90
N SER A 71 2.90 1.15 3.12
CA SER A 71 2.70 1.15 1.68
C SER A 71 2.47 -0.27 1.19
N TYR A 72 1.50 -0.46 0.31
CA TYR A 72 1.27 -1.73 -0.38
C TYR A 72 2.25 -1.93 -1.56
N LEU A 73 2.94 -0.88 -1.97
CA LEU A 73 3.90 -0.93 -3.07
C LEU A 73 5.27 -1.37 -2.54
N PRO A 74 5.91 -2.41 -3.13
CA PRO A 74 7.27 -2.81 -2.77
C PRO A 74 8.23 -1.62 -2.83
N ILE A 75 9.23 -1.61 -1.95
CA ILE A 75 10.09 -0.44 -1.75
C ILE A 75 10.80 -0.04 -3.05
N GLU A 76 11.26 -1.01 -3.83
CA GLU A 76 11.97 -0.84 -5.11
C GLU A 76 11.08 -0.16 -6.15
N ARG A 77 9.78 -0.48 -6.14
CA ARG A 77 8.79 0.14 -7.04
C ARG A 77 8.46 1.57 -6.64
N GLN A 78 8.61 1.92 -5.36
CA GLN A 78 8.40 3.30 -4.90
C GLN A 78 9.46 4.27 -5.45
N ALA A 79 10.66 3.79 -5.81
CA ALA A 79 11.75 4.63 -6.31
C ALA A 79 11.35 5.47 -7.55
N ARG A 80 10.63 4.86 -8.50
CA ARG A 80 10.35 5.46 -9.82
C ARG A 80 8.87 5.63 -10.17
N VAL A 81 7.95 5.29 -9.27
CA VAL A 81 6.51 5.43 -9.55
C VAL A 81 6.10 6.92 -9.57
N ILE A 82 5.21 7.28 -10.50
CA ILE A 82 4.58 8.61 -10.52
C ILE A 82 3.41 8.60 -9.54
N GLY A 83 3.71 8.91 -8.28
CA GLY A 83 2.73 9.00 -7.20
C GLY A 83 3.39 9.27 -5.87
N ALA A 84 2.64 9.81 -4.90
CA ALA A 84 3.15 10.08 -3.58
C ALA A 84 3.38 8.74 -2.85
N THR A 85 4.56 8.53 -2.29
CA THR A 85 4.99 7.27 -1.69
C THR A 85 5.44 7.48 -0.24
N TRP A 86 5.68 6.37 0.46
CA TRP A 86 6.26 6.43 1.80
C TRP A 86 7.70 6.99 1.77
N LEU A 87 8.48 6.73 0.71
CA LEU A 87 9.81 7.31 0.54
C LEU A 87 9.79 8.85 0.53
N ASP A 88 8.75 9.47 -0.03
CA ASP A 88 8.61 10.93 -0.05
C ASP A 88 8.41 11.50 1.36
N GLN A 89 7.64 10.79 2.21
CA GLN A 89 7.48 11.14 3.62
C GLN A 89 8.79 10.98 4.39
N GLN A 90 9.57 9.92 4.10
CA GLN A 90 10.88 9.74 4.70
C GLN A 90 11.88 10.82 4.26
N LEU A 91 11.86 11.23 2.99
CA LEU A 91 12.71 12.33 2.49
C LEU A 91 12.39 13.65 3.19
N ILE A 92 11.11 13.95 3.42
CA ILE A 92 10.67 15.12 4.20
C ILE A 92 11.15 15.02 5.65
N GLY A 93 11.06 13.84 6.26
CA GLY A 93 11.49 13.56 7.63
C GLY A 93 13.00 13.39 7.81
N GLY A 94 13.78 13.43 6.73
CA GLY A 94 15.23 13.20 6.74
C GLY A 94 15.66 11.76 7.02
N GLY A 95 14.78 10.77 6.81
CA GLY A 95 15.08 9.34 7.01
C GLY A 95 15.31 8.95 8.48
N LYS A 96 14.81 9.76 9.43
CA LYS A 96 14.92 9.47 10.85
C LYS A 96 14.26 8.13 11.18
N GLY A 97 14.95 7.31 11.97
CA GLY A 97 14.47 5.99 12.38
C GLY A 97 14.83 4.84 11.43
N LEU A 98 15.47 5.11 10.29
CA LEU A 98 16.04 4.05 9.45
C LEU A 98 17.42 3.63 9.96
N GLY A 99 17.56 2.34 10.25
CA GLY A 99 18.85 1.73 10.62
C GLY A 99 19.86 1.75 9.48
N ASP A 100 21.14 1.58 9.80
CA ASP A 100 22.25 1.59 8.83
C ASP A 100 22.53 0.20 8.23
N LEU A 101 21.81 -0.84 8.66
CA LEU A 101 22.00 -2.22 8.23
C LEU A 101 20.68 -2.86 7.83
N GLY A 102 20.76 -3.93 7.03
CA GLY A 102 19.60 -4.69 6.55
C GLY A 102 18.62 -3.82 5.76
N PHE A 103 17.33 -3.99 6.02
CA PHE A 103 16.26 -3.25 5.33
C PHE A 103 16.37 -1.72 5.51
N GLY A 104 16.94 -1.24 6.62
CA GLY A 104 17.15 0.20 6.83
C GLY A 104 18.14 0.79 5.82
N ALA A 105 19.22 0.07 5.52
CA ALA A 105 20.21 0.45 4.52
C ALA A 105 19.61 0.42 3.10
N GLU A 106 18.86 -0.64 2.80
CA GLU A 106 18.11 -0.77 1.55
C GLU A 106 17.15 0.41 1.35
N ALA A 107 16.35 0.74 2.38
CA ALA A 107 15.43 1.86 2.34
C ALA A 107 16.15 3.21 2.11
N LYS A 108 17.30 3.45 2.77
CA LYS A 108 18.12 4.66 2.53
C LYS A 108 18.63 4.72 1.09
N GLN A 109 19.08 3.60 0.53
CA GLN A 109 19.51 3.53 -0.86
C GLN A 109 18.34 3.82 -1.81
N THR A 110 17.15 3.24 -1.57
CA THR A 110 15.98 3.50 -2.40
C THR A 110 15.49 4.94 -2.24
N MET A 111 15.59 5.55 -1.04
CA MET A 111 15.30 6.97 -0.84
C MET A 111 16.22 7.85 -1.69
N GLN A 112 17.50 7.49 -1.81
CA GLN A 112 18.44 8.23 -2.66
C GLN A 112 18.03 8.13 -4.14
N GLN A 113 17.69 6.93 -4.63
CA GLN A 113 17.16 6.72 -5.98
C GLN A 113 15.86 7.51 -6.22
N ARG A 114 14.99 7.56 -5.21
CA ARG A 114 13.76 8.35 -5.25
C ARG A 114 14.07 9.85 -5.36
N ALA A 115 15.03 10.36 -4.60
CA ALA A 115 15.44 11.75 -4.70
C ALA A 115 16.01 12.09 -6.08
N ASP A 116 16.77 11.18 -6.70
CA ASP A 116 17.26 11.34 -8.08
C ASP A 116 16.09 11.41 -9.07
N PHE A 117 15.15 10.46 -8.97
CA PHE A 117 13.94 10.47 -9.79
C PHE A 117 13.12 11.75 -9.61
N LEU A 118 12.93 12.23 -8.37
CA LEU A 118 12.24 13.49 -8.14
C LEU A 118 12.97 14.68 -8.76
N ALA A 119 14.32 14.67 -8.78
CA ALA A 119 15.10 15.69 -9.45
C ALA A 119 14.93 15.65 -10.97
N GLU A 120 14.94 14.46 -11.58
CA GLU A 120 14.61 14.26 -13.00
C GLU A 120 13.21 14.82 -13.34
N GLN A 121 12.27 14.75 -12.39
CA GLN A 121 10.90 15.25 -12.55
C GLN A 121 10.73 16.74 -12.23
N GLY A 122 11.81 17.46 -11.89
CA GLY A 122 11.78 18.86 -11.46
C GLY A 122 11.11 19.09 -10.10
N LEU A 123 11.01 18.05 -9.27
CA LEU A 123 10.37 18.05 -7.96
C LEU A 123 11.38 18.00 -6.80
N ALA A 124 12.67 17.93 -7.10
CA ALA A 124 13.75 18.06 -6.14
C ALA A 124 14.99 18.70 -6.78
N GLU A 125 15.84 19.31 -5.96
CA GLU A 125 17.16 19.81 -6.36
C GLU A 125 18.23 19.22 -5.43
N ARG A 126 19.37 18.80 -5.98
CA ARG A 126 20.54 18.43 -5.18
C ARG A 126 21.40 19.65 -4.91
N ARG A 127 21.67 19.93 -3.64
CA ARG A 127 22.61 20.95 -3.18
C ARG A 127 23.69 20.29 -2.32
N GLY A 128 24.73 19.79 -2.99
CA GLY A 128 25.74 18.94 -2.37
C GLY A 128 25.09 17.66 -1.80
N GLN A 129 25.26 17.43 -0.50
CA GLN A 129 24.66 16.29 0.20
C GLN A 129 23.17 16.46 0.55
N ARG A 130 22.61 17.68 0.40
CA ARG A 130 21.20 17.95 0.75
C ARG A 130 20.31 17.83 -0.48
N VAL A 131 19.12 17.27 -0.26
CA VAL A 131 18.03 17.26 -1.25
C VAL A 131 17.02 18.32 -0.84
N VAL A 132 16.77 19.27 -1.72
CA VAL A 132 15.74 20.31 -1.55
C VAL A 132 14.51 19.87 -2.32
N LEU A 133 13.43 19.56 -1.61
CA LEU A 133 12.18 19.12 -2.22
C LEU A 133 11.33 20.31 -2.67
N ALA A 134 10.60 20.15 -3.76
CA ALA A 134 9.64 21.15 -4.21
C ALA A 134 8.55 21.40 -3.16
N ARG A 135 8.07 22.64 -3.09
CA ARG A 135 6.91 22.98 -2.26
C ARG A 135 5.71 22.15 -2.70
N ASN A 136 4.91 21.70 -1.74
CA ASN A 136 3.73 20.87 -2.01
C ASN A 136 4.03 19.56 -2.78
N LEU A 137 5.22 18.95 -2.59
CA LEU A 137 5.64 17.73 -3.27
C LEU A 137 4.55 16.64 -3.30
N LEU A 138 3.99 16.30 -2.13
CA LEU A 138 3.02 15.21 -1.99
C LEU A 138 1.73 15.50 -2.76
N GLY A 139 1.25 16.74 -2.75
CA GLY A 139 0.08 17.16 -3.51
C GLY A 139 0.32 17.05 -5.01
N THR A 140 1.46 17.53 -5.48
CA THR A 140 1.84 17.46 -6.90
C THR A 140 1.95 16.02 -7.40
N LEU A 141 2.64 15.15 -6.65
CA LEU A 141 2.77 13.73 -6.99
C LEU A 141 1.41 13.01 -7.02
N ARG A 142 0.55 13.27 -6.03
CA ARG A 142 -0.80 12.72 -5.98
C ARG A 142 -1.64 13.16 -7.18
N ASN A 143 -1.58 14.44 -7.55
CA ASN A 143 -2.34 14.95 -8.68
C ASN A 143 -1.86 14.33 -10.01
N ARG A 144 -0.55 14.15 -10.19
CA ARG A 144 -0.01 13.45 -11.37
C ARG A 144 -0.47 11.99 -11.43
N GLU A 145 -0.45 11.30 -10.29
CA GLU A 145 -0.93 9.91 -10.19
C GLU A 145 -2.42 9.78 -10.51
N LEU A 146 -3.27 10.64 -9.93
CA LEU A 146 -4.70 10.64 -10.18
C LEU A 146 -5.03 11.00 -11.63
N ALA A 147 -4.28 11.91 -12.24
CA ALA A 147 -4.43 12.24 -13.65
C ALA A 147 -4.09 11.03 -14.54
N GLN A 148 -3.02 10.29 -14.23
CA GLN A 148 -2.65 9.09 -15.00
C GLN A 148 -3.67 7.96 -14.79
N ALA A 149 -3.99 7.62 -13.55
CA ALA A 149 -4.97 6.58 -13.23
C ALA A 149 -6.35 6.91 -13.83
N GLY A 150 -6.73 8.20 -13.84
CA GLY A 150 -7.94 8.67 -14.49
C GLY A 150 -7.95 8.43 -15.99
N LYS A 151 -6.83 8.69 -16.69
CA LYS A 151 -6.69 8.39 -18.13
C LYS A 151 -6.81 6.89 -18.41
N ASP A 152 -6.11 6.07 -17.62
CA ASP A 152 -6.10 4.62 -17.79
C ASP A 152 -7.52 4.04 -17.60
N ILE A 153 -8.21 4.45 -16.53
CA ILE A 153 -9.60 4.03 -16.28
C ILE A 153 -10.55 4.54 -17.35
N ALA A 154 -10.38 5.77 -17.83
CA ALA A 154 -11.20 6.32 -18.90
C ALA A 154 -11.03 5.54 -20.20
N ALA A 155 -9.79 5.15 -20.54
CA ALA A 155 -9.51 4.30 -21.70
C ALA A 155 -10.16 2.92 -21.58
N ASP A 156 -10.12 2.32 -20.38
CA ASP A 156 -10.68 0.98 -20.15
C ASP A 156 -12.22 0.95 -20.10
N THR A 157 -12.84 2.03 -19.60
CA THR A 157 -14.29 2.03 -19.29
C THR A 157 -15.12 2.93 -20.19
N GLY A 158 -14.49 3.81 -20.96
CA GLY A 158 -15.15 4.86 -21.74
C GLY A 158 -15.76 5.99 -20.90
N LEU A 159 -15.64 5.95 -19.56
CA LEU A 159 -16.15 7.00 -18.68
C LEU A 159 -15.18 8.19 -18.64
N GLU A 160 -15.70 9.41 -18.64
CA GLU A 160 -14.87 10.62 -18.50
C GLU A 160 -14.32 10.74 -17.07
N HIS A 161 -13.00 10.96 -16.93
CA HIS A 161 -12.41 11.27 -15.64
C HIS A 161 -12.69 12.74 -15.26
N ARG A 162 -13.26 12.94 -14.08
CA ARG A 162 -13.56 14.25 -13.49
C ARG A 162 -12.59 14.51 -12.31
N PRO A 163 -11.53 15.31 -12.52
CA PRO A 163 -10.60 15.67 -11.44
C PRO A 163 -11.32 16.34 -10.28
N VAL A 164 -10.88 16.07 -9.05
CA VAL A 164 -11.48 16.62 -7.84
C VAL A 164 -10.53 17.62 -7.22
N ALA A 165 -10.99 18.86 -7.07
CA ALA A 165 -10.25 19.91 -6.38
C ALA A 165 -10.36 19.78 -4.86
N ASP A 166 -9.43 20.39 -4.14
CA ASP A 166 -9.49 20.47 -2.68
C ASP A 166 -10.74 21.25 -2.24
N GLY A 167 -11.42 20.78 -1.20
CA GLY A 167 -12.70 21.33 -0.72
C GLY A 167 -13.91 21.00 -1.61
N GLN A 168 -13.73 20.33 -2.75
CA GLN A 168 -14.84 19.96 -3.63
C GLN A 168 -15.64 18.81 -3.05
N ARG A 169 -16.97 18.98 -2.99
CA ARG A 169 -17.92 17.91 -2.71
C ARG A 169 -18.20 17.12 -3.99
N VAL A 170 -18.10 15.81 -3.90
CA VAL A 170 -18.35 14.85 -4.97
C VAL A 170 -19.38 13.85 -4.50
N ALA A 171 -20.37 13.55 -5.34
CA ALA A 171 -21.39 12.54 -5.07
C ALA A 171 -21.49 11.59 -6.27
N GLY A 172 -21.74 10.31 -5.99
CA GLY A 172 -21.90 9.30 -7.03
C GLY A 172 -22.07 7.90 -6.47
N ILE A 173 -22.31 6.94 -7.36
CA ILE A 173 -22.37 5.52 -7.03
C ILE A 173 -20.94 5.02 -6.82
N TYR A 174 -20.66 4.44 -5.65
CA TYR A 174 -19.37 3.81 -5.38
C TYR A 174 -19.24 2.51 -6.17
N ARG A 175 -18.42 2.52 -7.23
CA ARG A 175 -18.31 1.38 -8.17
C ARG A 175 -17.23 0.38 -7.81
N ARG A 176 -16.07 0.86 -7.34
CA ARG A 176 -14.91 0.05 -6.97
C ARG A 176 -13.87 0.89 -6.22
N SER A 177 -12.96 0.24 -5.51
CA SER A 177 -11.73 0.88 -5.05
C SER A 177 -10.55 0.65 -6.00
N VAL A 178 -9.66 1.63 -6.09
CA VAL A 178 -8.40 1.56 -6.83
C VAL A 178 -7.24 1.72 -5.85
N MET A 179 -6.26 0.82 -5.93
CA MET A 179 -5.03 0.91 -5.14
C MET A 179 -3.99 1.67 -5.95
N LEU A 180 -3.56 2.82 -5.41
CA LEU A 180 -2.52 3.68 -5.97
C LEU A 180 -1.33 3.76 -5.00
N ALA A 181 -0.19 4.27 -5.45
CA ALA A 181 0.98 4.48 -4.60
C ALA A 181 0.66 5.45 -3.45
N SER A 182 -0.16 6.49 -3.70
CA SER A 182 -0.59 7.43 -2.66
C SER A 182 -1.70 6.92 -1.74
N GLY A 183 -2.18 5.69 -1.94
CA GLY A 183 -3.17 5.03 -1.10
C GLY A 183 -4.37 4.49 -1.87
N ARG A 184 -5.42 4.12 -1.13
CA ARG A 184 -6.66 3.59 -1.70
C ARG A 184 -7.62 4.73 -2.05
N TYR A 185 -8.22 4.67 -3.23
CA TYR A 185 -9.22 5.61 -3.70
C TYR A 185 -10.52 4.89 -4.02
N ALA A 186 -11.64 5.55 -3.79
CA ALA A 186 -12.97 5.16 -4.25
C ALA A 186 -13.26 5.80 -5.60
N MET A 187 -13.72 4.99 -6.55
CA MET A 187 -14.26 5.48 -7.82
C MET A 187 -15.76 5.74 -7.65
N LEU A 188 -16.13 7.01 -7.66
CA LEU A 188 -17.52 7.46 -7.65
C LEU A 188 -17.95 7.76 -9.08
N ASN A 189 -19.05 7.16 -9.53
CA ASN A 189 -19.64 7.44 -10.83
C ASN A 189 -20.89 8.30 -10.64
N ASP A 190 -20.93 9.48 -11.26
CA ASP A 190 -22.02 10.47 -11.14
C ASP A 190 -23.06 10.37 -12.27
N GLY A 191 -22.94 9.36 -13.14
CA GLY A 191 -23.76 9.16 -14.33
C GLY A 191 -23.17 9.79 -15.60
N MET A 192 -22.29 10.79 -15.48
CA MET A 192 -21.65 11.46 -16.62
C MET A 192 -20.18 11.10 -16.75
N GLY A 193 -19.53 10.77 -15.64
CA GLY A 193 -18.14 10.36 -15.59
C GLY A 193 -17.82 9.71 -14.25
N PHE A 194 -16.56 9.78 -13.86
CA PHE A 194 -16.13 9.29 -12.57
C PHE A 194 -15.08 10.19 -11.93
N SER A 195 -15.04 10.15 -10.60
CA SER A 195 -14.03 10.81 -9.78
C SER A 195 -13.36 9.81 -8.86
N LEU A 196 -12.07 10.02 -8.60
CA LEU A 196 -11.29 9.27 -7.62
C LEU A 196 -11.20 10.06 -6.33
N VAL A 197 -11.72 9.50 -5.24
CA VAL A 197 -11.81 10.16 -3.92
C VAL A 197 -11.07 9.32 -2.88
N PRO A 198 -10.24 9.88 -1.98
CA PRO A 198 -9.56 9.10 -0.94
C PRO A 198 -10.51 8.18 -0.15
N TRP A 199 -10.22 6.89 -0.15
CA TRP A 199 -11.08 5.88 0.47
C TRP A 199 -10.91 5.86 2.00
N LYS A 200 -11.99 5.54 2.73
CA LYS A 200 -11.95 5.27 4.18
C LYS A 200 -12.73 3.99 4.52
N PRO A 201 -12.39 3.28 5.61
CA PRO A 201 -13.10 2.06 6.02
C PRO A 201 -14.62 2.22 6.16
N VAL A 202 -15.10 3.42 6.53
CA VAL A 202 -16.53 3.72 6.67
C VAL A 202 -17.36 3.47 5.40
N ILE A 203 -16.74 3.45 4.22
CA ILE A 203 -17.41 3.18 2.94
C ILE A 203 -17.20 1.76 2.40
N GLU A 204 -16.51 0.88 3.12
CA GLU A 204 -16.19 -0.47 2.66
C GLU A 204 -17.44 -1.26 2.23
N GLN A 205 -18.50 -1.21 3.05
CA GLN A 205 -19.78 -1.90 2.80
C GLN A 205 -20.76 -1.10 1.93
N ARG A 206 -20.30 -0.01 1.31
CA ARG A 206 -21.16 0.92 0.53
C ARG A 206 -21.04 0.71 -0.97
N LEU A 207 -20.44 -0.38 -1.41
CA LEU A 207 -20.34 -0.71 -2.84
C LEU A 207 -21.73 -0.74 -3.48
N GLY A 208 -21.86 -0.07 -4.63
CA GLY A 208 -23.13 0.07 -5.36
C GLY A 208 -24.09 1.11 -4.77
N GLN A 209 -23.78 1.74 -3.63
CA GLN A 209 -24.64 2.77 -3.04
C GLN A 209 -24.22 4.17 -3.51
N GLN A 210 -25.21 5.07 -3.58
CA GLN A 210 -24.96 6.50 -3.79
C GLN A 210 -24.43 7.12 -2.49
N ILE A 211 -23.24 7.70 -2.57
CA ILE A 211 -22.56 8.31 -1.43
C ILE A 211 -21.94 9.65 -1.87
N ALA A 212 -21.61 10.48 -0.88
CA ALA A 212 -20.93 11.75 -1.12
C ALA A 212 -19.72 11.91 -0.20
N ALA A 213 -18.75 12.70 -0.66
CA ALA A 213 -17.58 13.08 0.11
C ALA A 213 -17.04 14.43 -0.30
N THR A 214 -16.39 15.10 0.66
CA THR A 214 -15.62 16.32 0.43
C THR A 214 -14.14 16.02 0.61
N VAL A 215 -13.31 16.36 -0.38
CA VAL A 215 -11.86 16.12 -0.38
C VAL A 215 -11.13 17.22 0.39
N HIS A 216 -10.15 16.83 1.21
CA HIS A 216 -9.31 17.74 2.02
C HIS A 216 -7.85 17.26 2.04
N GLY A 217 -6.93 17.96 1.38
CA GLY A 217 -5.49 17.79 1.50
C GLY A 217 -4.97 16.36 1.22
N GLY A 218 -5.71 15.55 0.45
CA GLY A 218 -5.41 14.13 0.21
C GLY A 218 -6.18 13.15 1.09
N THR A 219 -7.12 13.62 1.90
CA THR A 219 -8.09 12.83 2.64
C THR A 219 -9.52 13.17 2.17
N ALA A 220 -10.51 12.43 2.65
CA ALA A 220 -11.91 12.73 2.38
C ALA A 220 -12.78 12.62 3.64
N SER A 221 -13.76 13.51 3.74
CA SER A 221 -14.84 13.42 4.73
C SER A 221 -16.06 12.82 4.04
N TRP A 222 -16.48 11.63 4.48
CA TRP A 222 -17.56 10.89 3.85
C TRP A 222 -18.90 11.16 4.54
N GLU A 223 -19.90 11.50 3.75
CA GLU A 223 -21.28 11.68 4.20
C GLU A 223 -22.01 10.33 4.15
N VAL A 224 -21.72 9.47 5.12
CA VAL A 224 -22.39 8.17 5.25
C VAL A 224 -23.56 8.36 6.21
N GLY A 225 -24.79 8.33 5.69
CA GLY A 225 -26.01 8.51 6.49
C GLY A 225 -26.00 7.61 7.73
N ARG A 226 -26.28 8.19 8.91
CA ARG A 226 -26.36 7.45 10.18
C ARG A 226 -27.42 6.36 10.05
N ARG A 227 -27.06 5.10 10.31
CA ARG A 227 -28.05 4.14 10.83
C ARG A 227 -28.46 4.68 12.19
N LEU A 228 -29.67 5.23 12.28
CA LEU A 228 -30.34 5.41 13.56
C LEU A 228 -30.38 4.03 14.21
N GLY A 229 -29.71 3.88 15.35
CA GLY A 229 -29.89 2.71 16.19
C GLY A 229 -31.36 2.67 16.60
N VAL A 230 -32.03 1.56 16.31
CA VAL A 230 -33.35 1.26 16.86
C VAL A 230 -33.15 1.20 18.38
N SER A 231 -33.60 2.22 19.10
CA SER A 231 -33.88 2.10 20.53
C SER A 231 -35.12 1.22 20.65
N LEU A 232 -34.95 -0.02 21.08
CA LEU A 232 -36.04 -0.81 21.63
C LEU A 232 -36.51 -0.11 22.91
N GLY A 233 -37.73 0.44 22.87
CA GLY A 233 -38.50 0.77 24.08
C GLY A 233 -39.20 -0.46 24.63
#